data_AF-A0A7Z7R158-F1
#
_entry.id   AF-A0A7Z7R158-F1
#
_cell.length_a   1.000
_cell.length_b   1.000
_cell.length_c   1.000
_cell.angle_alpha   90.00
_cell.angle_beta   90.00
_cell.angle_gamma   90.00
#
_symmetry.space_group_name_H-M   'P 1'
#
loop_
_entity.id
_entity.type
_entity.pdbx_description
1 polymer ?
#
loop_
_entity_poly.entity_id
_entity_poly.type
_entity_poly.pdbx_seq_one_letter_code
_entity_poly.pdbx_strand_id
1 'polypeptide(L)'
;MILQIVGYKKSGKTTLMRHIVSFLKSHGYTVATIKHHGHGKEDIQLQDSDVDHMKHFEAGADQSIVQGFQYQQTVTRVDNQNLTQIIEKSVTIDTNIVLV
;
A
#
# COMPACT_ATOMS: atom_id res chain seq x y z
N MET A 1 8.92 -6.54 -12.36
CA MET A 1 7.82 -6.39 -13.34
C MET A 1 6.66 -5.64 -12.71
N ILE A 2 5.96 -4.77 -13.44
CA ILE A 2 4.76 -4.06 -12.95
C ILE A 2 3.55 -4.54 -13.73
N LEU A 3 2.46 -4.92 -13.04
CA LEU A 3 1.19 -5.30 -13.66
C LEU A 3 0.06 -4.48 -13.03
N GLN A 4 -0.76 -3.83 -13.86
CA GLN A 4 -1.86 -2.98 -13.39
C GLN A 4 -3.22 -3.57 -13.76
N ILE A 5 -4.14 -3.64 -12.80
CA ILE A 5 -5.51 -4.12 -13.00
C ILE A 5 -6.48 -2.94 -12.97
N VAL A 6 -6.97 -2.56 -14.15
CA VAL A 6 -7.90 -1.45 -14.34
C VAL A 6 -9.34 -1.94 -14.52
N GLY A 7 -10.32 -1.09 -14.17
CA GLY A 7 -11.75 -1.40 -14.35
C GLY A 7 -12.65 -0.64 -13.37
N TYR A 8 -13.97 -0.76 -13.55
CA TYR A 8 -14.96 -0.01 -12.76
C TYR A 8 -15.09 -0.45 -11.30
N LYS A 9 -15.60 0.42 -10.42
CA LYS A 9 -15.90 0.06 -9.02
C LYS A 9 -16.85 -1.14 -8.99
N LYS A 10 -16.63 -2.07 -8.05
CA LYS A 10 -17.38 -3.34 -7.91
C LYS A 10 -17.26 -4.34 -9.09
N SER A 11 -16.30 -4.18 -10.01
CA SER A 11 -16.06 -5.14 -11.10
C SER A 11 -15.28 -6.40 -10.71
N GLY A 12 -15.09 -6.68 -9.42
CA GLY A 12 -14.33 -7.85 -8.95
C GLY A 12 -12.81 -7.70 -8.91
N LYS A 13 -12.24 -6.51 -9.17
CA LYS A 13 -10.77 -6.27 -9.13
C LYS A 13 -10.10 -6.75 -7.85
N THR A 14 -10.69 -6.46 -6.70
CA THR A 14 -10.13 -6.88 -5.40
C THR A 14 -10.08 -8.40 -5.28
N THR A 15 -11.10 -9.11 -5.79
CA THR A 15 -11.11 -10.57 -5.82
C THR A 15 -10.02 -11.12 -6.73
N LEU A 16 -9.89 -10.55 -7.94
CA LEU A 16 -8.85 -10.93 -8.88
C LEU A 16 -7.43 -10.68 -8.33
N MET A 17 -7.18 -9.50 -7.75
CA MET A 17 -5.92 -9.17 -7.08
C MET A 17 -5.54 -10.21 -6.03
N ARG A 18 -6.49 -10.61 -5.17
CA ARG A 18 -6.24 -11.62 -4.13
C ARG A 18 -5.85 -12.98 -4.72
N HIS A 19 -6.52 -13.41 -5.80
CA HIS A 19 -6.20 -14.67 -6.47
C HIS A 19 -4.81 -14.63 -7.12
N ILE A 20 -4.46 -13.52 -7.79
CA ILE A 20 -3.14 -13.36 -8.41
C ILE A 20 -2.03 -13.37 -7.35
N VAL A 21 -2.20 -12.65 -6.24
CA VAL A 21 -1.23 -12.68 -5.14
C VAL A 21 -1.04 -14.10 -4.62
N SER A 22 -2.13 -14.82 -4.32
CA SER A 22 -2.06 -16.21 -3.83
C SER A 22 -1.32 -17.12 -4.82
N PHE A 23 -1.65 -17.02 -6.11
CA PHE A 23 -1.01 -17.78 -7.18
C PHE A 23 0.49 -17.46 -7.29
N LEU A 24 0.88 -16.19 -7.32
CA LEU A 24 2.30 -15.80 -7.43
C LEU A 24 3.09 -16.25 -6.19
N LYS A 25 2.51 -16.13 -5.00
CA LYS A 25 3.14 -16.59 -3.76
C LYS A 25 3.30 -18.11 -3.74
N SER A 26 2.34 -18.88 -4.25
CA SER A 26 2.48 -20.35 -4.34
C SER A 26 3.57 -20.81 -5.30
N HIS A 27 4.05 -19.91 -6.18
CA HIS A 27 5.16 -20.15 -7.10
C HIS A 27 6.47 -19.50 -6.66
N GLY A 28 6.56 -19.05 -5.40
CA GLY A 28 7.82 -18.54 -4.82
C GLY A 28 8.18 -17.09 -5.17
N TYR A 29 7.30 -16.34 -5.85
CA TYR A 29 7.56 -14.94 -6.15
C TYR A 29 7.43 -14.03 -4.92
N THR A 30 8.24 -12.99 -4.83
CA THR A 30 8.01 -11.83 -3.96
C THR A 30 7.09 -10.84 -4.66
N VAL A 31 6.06 -10.36 -3.94
CA VAL A 31 4.99 -9.55 -4.51
C VAL A 31 4.72 -8.35 -3.61
N ALA A 32 4.71 -7.16 -4.20
CA ALA A 32 4.22 -5.93 -3.58
C ALA A 32 2.88 -5.55 -4.23
N THR A 33 1.96 -4.98 -3.45
CA THR A 33 0.68 -4.47 -3.96
C THR A 33 0.55 -2.98 -3.67
N ILE A 34 0.05 -2.23 -4.64
CA ILE A 34 -0.20 -0.80 -4.53
C ILE A 34 -1.65 -0.56 -4.89
N LYS A 35 -2.43 -0.01 -3.97
CA LYS A 35 -3.78 0.44 -4.29
C LYS A 35 -3.74 1.94 -4.54
N HIS A 36 -3.64 2.33 -5.80
CA HIS A 36 -3.70 3.75 -6.15
C HIS A 36 -5.16 4.22 -6.22
N HIS A 37 -5.56 5.07 -5.27
CA HIS A 37 -6.88 5.67 -5.24
C HIS A 37 -6.96 6.79 -6.29
N GLY A 38 -7.40 6.44 -7.50
CA GLY A 38 -7.67 7.42 -8.54
C GLY A 38 -8.93 8.23 -8.24
N HIS A 39 -8.80 9.56 -8.35
CA HIS A 39 -9.89 10.52 -8.61
C HIS A 39 -10.84 10.86 -7.44
N GLY A 40 -10.33 10.91 -6.20
CA GLY A 40 -11.06 11.48 -5.06
C GLY A 40 -10.23 12.54 -4.35
N LYS A 41 -10.87 13.61 -3.86
CA LYS A 41 -10.28 14.50 -2.84
C LYS A 41 -10.33 13.88 -1.43
N GLU A 42 -10.85 12.66 -1.32
CA GLU A 42 -11.00 11.95 -0.07
C GLU A 42 -9.73 11.13 0.20
N ASP A 43 -9.16 11.35 1.38
CA ASP A 43 -8.03 10.58 1.87
C ASP A 43 -8.42 9.12 2.13
N ILE A 44 -7.40 8.26 2.21
CA ILE A 44 -7.59 6.88 2.66
C ILE A 44 -8.05 6.84 4.11
N GLN A 45 -8.82 5.81 4.46
CA GLN A 45 -9.11 5.55 5.86
C GLN A 45 -7.83 5.06 6.55
N LEU A 46 -7.35 5.84 7.52
CA LEU A 46 -6.24 5.47 8.39
C LEU A 46 -6.74 4.56 9.53
N GLN A 47 -5.79 3.96 10.25
CA GLN A 47 -6.12 3.19 11.45
C GLN A 47 -6.71 4.07 12.55
N ASP A 48 -7.29 3.41 13.54
CA ASP A 48 -7.79 4.04 14.77
C ASP A 48 -6.73 4.95 15.40
N SER A 49 -7.13 6.15 15.79
CA SER A 49 -6.29 7.17 16.42
C SER A 49 -5.78 6.75 17.81
N ASP A 50 -6.41 5.75 18.44
CA ASP A 50 -6.11 5.36 19.82
C ASP A 50 -4.79 4.60 20.01
N VAL A 51 -4.15 4.14 18.93
CA VAL A 51 -2.82 3.50 18.99
C VAL A 51 -1.69 4.54 18.97
N ASP A 52 -0.63 4.29 19.73
CA ASP A 52 0.41 5.30 20.01
C ASP A 52 1.10 5.85 18.76
N HIS A 53 1.37 5.00 17.76
CA HIS A 53 1.98 5.46 16.51
C HIS A 53 1.07 6.43 15.73
N MET A 54 -0.25 6.28 15.84
CA MET A 54 -1.20 7.22 15.22
C MET A 54 -1.30 8.52 16.03
N LYS A 55 -1.24 8.47 17.37
CA LYS A 55 -1.15 9.69 18.20
C LYS A 55 0.08 10.54 17.87
N HIS A 56 1.23 9.92 17.61
CA HIS A 56 2.42 10.66 17.15
C HIS A 56 2.19 11.34 15.80
N PHE A 57 1.50 10.67 14.88
CA PHE A 57 1.18 11.20 13.56
C PHE A 57 0.18 12.36 13.64
N GLU A 58 -0.82 12.27 14.52
CA GLU A 58 -1.79 13.34 14.80
C GLU A 58 -1.18 14.53 15.53
N ALA A 59 -0.19 14.29 16.39
CA ALA A 59 0.59 15.35 17.04
C ALA A 59 1.49 16.13 16.07
N GLY A 60 1.56 15.74 14.79
CA GLY A 60 2.22 16.49 13.72
C GLY A 60 3.45 15.82 13.13
N ALA A 61 3.74 14.55 13.43
CA ALA A 61 4.82 13.84 12.75
C ALA A 61 4.51 13.71 11.25
N ASP A 62 5.52 13.98 10.40
CA ASP A 62 5.42 13.76 8.96
C ASP A 62 5.41 12.27 8.59
N GLN A 63 6.03 11.45 9.44
CA GLN A 63 6.06 10.00 9.31
C GLN A 63 5.99 9.35 10.69
N SER A 64 5.20 8.29 10.80
CA SER A 64 5.16 7.43 11.98
C SER A 64 5.31 5.97 11.56
N ILE A 65 6.19 5.24 12.26
CA ILE A 65 6.54 3.85 11.98
C ILE A 65 6.36 3.05 13.26
N VAL A 66 5.65 1.93 13.14
CA VAL A 66 5.54 0.92 14.20
C VAL A 66 6.10 -0.40 13.70
N GLN A 67 6.97 -1.01 14.50
CA GLN A 67 7.63 -2.28 14.20
C GLN A 67 7.27 -3.28 15.30
N GLY A 68 6.70 -4.41 14.88
CA GLY A 68 6.57 -5.61 15.71
C GLY A 68 7.60 -6.66 15.33
N PHE A 69 7.43 -7.88 15.84
CA PHE A 69 8.36 -8.99 15.60
C PHE A 69 8.46 -9.38 14.10
N GLN A 70 7.35 -9.35 13.36
CA GLN A 70 7.30 -9.75 11.95
C GLN A 70 6.68 -8.70 11.01
N TYR A 71 6.07 -7.66 11.58
CA TYR A 71 5.28 -6.69 10.82
C TYR A 71 5.80 -5.30 11.08
N GLN A 72 5.86 -4.51 10.01
CA GLN A 72 6.07 -3.08 10.07
C GLN A 72 4.86 -2.40 9.45
N GLN A 73 4.44 -1.30 10.05
CA GLN A 73 3.50 -0.39 9.44
C GLN A 73 4.07 1.02 9.45
N THR A 74 3.84 1.73 8.36
CA THR A 74 4.29 3.11 8.17
C THR A 74 3.12 3.94 7.66
N VAL A 75 2.94 5.12 8.24
CA VAL A 75 2.07 6.18 7.73
C VAL A 75 2.95 7.40 7.45
N THR A 76 2.72 8.08 6.33
CA THR A 76 3.57 9.20 5.89
C THR A 76 2.70 10.26 5.21
N ARG A 77 2.92 11.53 5.56
CA ARG A 77 2.34 12.68 4.86
C ARG A 77 3.08 12.86 3.55
N VAL A 78 2.35 12.80 2.44
CA VAL A 78 2.92 12.95 1.11
C VAL A 78 1.98 13.80 0.26
N ASP A 79 2.54 14.80 -0.43
CA ASP A 79 1.78 15.64 -1.34
C ASP A 79 1.97 15.18 -2.78
N ASN A 80 0.86 15.03 -3.51
CA ASN A 80 0.82 14.85 -4.97
C ASN A 80 1.80 13.80 -5.52
N GLN A 81 1.86 12.61 -4.92
CA GLN A 81 2.71 11.53 -5.42
C GLN A 81 2.12 10.86 -6.66
N ASN A 82 2.97 10.70 -7.69
CA ASN A 82 2.66 9.85 -8.84
C ASN A 82 3.04 8.38 -8.56
N LEU A 83 2.53 7.46 -9.39
CA LEU A 83 2.75 6.02 -9.21
C LEU A 83 4.24 5.63 -9.20
N THR A 84 5.07 6.26 -10.04
CA THR A 84 6.52 6.03 -10.07
C THR A 84 7.16 6.36 -8.73
N GLN A 85 6.83 7.51 -8.16
CA GLN A 85 7.33 7.91 -6.85
C GLN A 85 6.87 6.98 -5.73
N ILE A 86 5.64 6.47 -5.77
CA ILE A 86 5.16 5.48 -4.79
C ILE A 86 5.99 4.20 -4.88
N ILE A 87 6.25 3.71 -6.09
CA ILE A 87 7.06 2.49 -6.29
C ILE A 87 8.47 2.71 -5.77
N GLU A 88 9.13 3.80 -6.16
CA GLU A 88 10.53 4.06 -5.80
C GLU A 88 10.74 4.36 -4.31
N LYS A 89 9.78 5.03 -3.65
CA LYS A 89 9.96 5.54 -2.29
C LYS A 89 9.27 4.69 -1.22
N SER A 90 8.26 3.89 -1.59
CA SER A 90 7.41 3.19 -0.60
C SER A 90 7.45 1.67 -0.72
N VAL A 91 7.94 1.10 -1.84
CA VAL A 91 8.20 -0.35 -1.92
C VAL A 91 9.58 -0.60 -1.31
N THR A 92 9.60 -1.07 -0.06
CA THR A 92 10.82 -1.19 0.75
C THR A 92 11.49 -2.57 0.68
N ILE A 93 11.02 -3.44 -0.21
CA ILE A 93 11.49 -4.84 -0.32
C ILE A 93 11.90 -5.18 -1.76
N ASP A 94 12.89 -6.06 -1.88
CA ASP A 94 13.26 -6.66 -3.16
C ASP A 94 12.09 -7.52 -3.68
N THR A 95 11.51 -7.06 -4.79
CA THR A 95 10.24 -7.57 -5.28
C THR A 95 10.36 -8.02 -6.73
N ASN A 96 9.87 -9.23 -7.05
CA ASN A 96 9.80 -9.69 -8.43
C ASN A 96 8.65 -8.99 -9.20
N ILE A 97 7.49 -8.81 -8.55
CA ILE A 97 6.26 -8.30 -9.16
C ILE A 97 5.59 -7.23 -8.29
N VAL A 98 5.33 -6.05 -8.86
CA VAL A 98 4.47 -5.03 -8.27
C VAL A 98 3.10 -5.11 -8.96
N LEU A 99 2.04 -5.31 -8.18
CA LEU A 99 0.66 -5.29 -8.64
C LEU A 99 -0.01 -3.96 -8.26
N VAL A 100 -0.58 -3.26 -9.24
CA VAL A 100 -1.23 -1.94 -9.08
C VAL A 100 -2.74 -2.03 -9.35
#